data_AF-A0A1Q6QC25-F1
#
_entry.id   AF-A0A1Q6QC25-F1
#
_cell.length_a   1.000
_cell.length_b   1.000
_cell.length_c   1.000
_cell.angle_alpha   90.00
_cell.angle_beta   90.00
_cell.angle_gamma   90.00
#
_symmetry.space_group_name_H-M   'P 1'
#
loop_
_entity.id
_entity.type
_entity.pdbx_description
1 polymer ?
#
loop_
_entity_poly.entity_id
_entity_poly.type
_entity_poly.pdbx_seq_one_letter_code
_entity_poly.pdbx_strand_id
1 'polypeptide(L)'
;MGGVILIKIFVQYLLTPIPFLLTFVTPILFFLISRKYVWLSIPLTVLVELLVNWRNFTYYESRGLMILVTLFQLAIMAVVIILLRSAFTKKKT
;
A
#
# COMPACT_ATOMS: atom_id res chain seq x y z
N MET A 1 -19.86 2.30 -17.82
CA MET A 1 -19.81 3.27 -16.70
C MET A 1 -19.22 2.69 -15.41
N GLY A 2 -19.38 1.39 -15.10
CA GLY A 2 -18.86 0.79 -13.85
C GLY A 2 -17.35 0.85 -13.63
N GLY A 3 -16.53 0.71 -14.67
CA GLY A 3 -15.06 0.75 -14.53
C GLY A 3 -14.50 2.09 -14.03
N VAL A 4 -15.11 3.20 -14.44
CA VAL A 4 -14.71 4.57 -14.02
C VAL A 4 -14.98 4.77 -12.53
N ILE A 5 -16.07 4.17 -12.03
CA ILE A 5 -16.45 4.21 -10.61
C ILE A 5 -15.45 3.41 -9.77
N LEU A 6 -15.03 2.23 -10.24
CA LEU A 6 -13.99 1.43 -9.55
C LEU A 6 -12.68 2.21 -9.41
N ILE A 7 -12.20 2.82 -10.51
CA ILE A 7 -10.97 3.61 -10.49
C ILE A 7 -11.07 4.75 -9.48
N LYS A 8 -12.22 5.44 -9.44
CA LYS A 8 -12.47 6.51 -8.47
C LYS A 8 -12.41 6.01 -7.03
N ILE A 9 -12.98 4.83 -6.74
CA ILE A 9 -12.92 4.21 -5.40
C ILE A 9 -11.47 3.90 -5.01
N PHE A 10 -10.69 3.29 -5.90
CA PHE A 10 -9.28 2.99 -5.59
C PHE A 10 -8.46 4.24 -5.33
N VAL A 11 -8.59 5.25 -6.19
CA VAL A 11 -7.85 6.51 -6.04
C VAL A 11 -8.27 7.19 -4.75
N GLN A 12 -9.58 7.26 -4.47
CA GLN A 12 -10.08 7.86 -3.25
C GLN A 12 -9.59 7.12 -2.01
N TYR A 13 -9.60 5.79 -2.02
CA TYR A 13 -9.06 4.98 -0.92
C TYR A 13 -7.57 5.24 -0.71
N LEU A 14 -6.77 5.21 -1.79
CA LEU A 14 -5.33 5.43 -1.73
C LEU A 14 -4.99 6.82 -1.18
N LEU A 15 -5.84 7.81 -1.44
CA LEU A 15 -5.68 9.18 -0.96
C LEU A 15 -6.24 9.38 0.46
N THR A 16 -6.90 8.38 1.06
CA THR A 16 -7.29 8.49 2.47
C THR A 16 -6.05 8.49 3.36
N PRO A 17 -6.08 9.20 4.51
CA PRO A 17 -4.86 9.50 5.27
C PRO A 17 -4.08 8.25 5.68
N ILE A 18 -4.77 7.20 6.12
CA ILE A 18 -4.12 5.99 6.65
C ILE A 18 -3.50 5.14 5.52
N PRO A 19 -4.27 4.66 4.51
CA PRO A 19 -3.73 4.04 3.30
C PRO A 19 -2.60 4.81 2.63
N PHE A 20 -2.70 6.14 2.52
CA PHE A 20 -1.66 6.96 1.91
C PHE A 20 -0.34 6.84 2.67
N LEU A 21 -0.38 7.01 3.99
CA LEU A 21 0.80 6.85 4.85
C LEU A 21 1.39 5.45 4.75
N LEU A 22 0.53 4.42 4.77
CA LEU A 22 0.95 3.03 4.69
C LEU A 22 1.60 2.66 3.35
N THR A 23 1.10 3.22 2.25
CA THR A 23 1.55 2.90 0.89
C THR A 23 2.83 3.63 0.52
N PHE A 24 2.95 4.91 0.89
CA PHE A 24 4.07 5.76 0.46
C PHE A 24 5.07 6.02 1.58
N VAL A 25 4.62 6.38 2.77
CA VAL A 25 5.52 6.81 3.86
C VAL A 25 6.21 5.62 4.51
N THR A 26 5.50 4.54 4.80
CA THR A 26 6.10 3.33 5.41
C THR A 26 7.28 2.76 4.63
N PRO A 27 7.20 2.50 3.30
CA PRO A 27 8.35 1.98 2.56
C PRO A 27 9.50 2.99 2.46
N ILE A 28 9.22 4.30 2.42
CA ILE A 28 10.27 5.33 2.44
C ILE A 28 11.00 5.34 3.78
N LEU A 29 10.28 5.30 4.91
CA LEU A 29 10.89 5.24 6.24
C LEU A 29 11.74 3.98 6.41
N PHE A 30 11.22 2.82 5.99
CA PHE A 30 11.99 1.58 5.98
C PHE A 30 13.23 1.66 5.08
N PHE A 31 13.12 2.30 3.92
CA PHE A 31 14.24 2.51 3.00
C PHE A 31 15.33 3.39 3.58
N LEU A 32 14.96 4.44 4.31
CA LEU A 32 15.90 5.33 5.00
C LEU A 32 16.63 4.63 6.14
N ILE A 33 15.92 3.79 6.92
CA ILE A 33 16.51 3.04 8.04
C ILE A 33 17.40 1.90 7.52
N SER A 34 16.86 1.04 6.65
CA SER A 34 17.60 -0.08 6.10
C SER A 34 17.03 -0.55 4.76
N ARG A 35 17.77 -0.25 3.70
CA ARG A 35 17.45 -0.65 2.32
C ARG A 35 17.27 -2.17 2.14
N LYS A 36 17.91 -2.98 3.01
CA LYS A 36 17.80 -4.45 2.97
C LYS A 36 16.43 -4.94 3.44
N TYR A 37 15.80 -4.21 4.36
CA TYR A 37 14.55 -4.61 5.01
C TYR A 37 13.32 -3.92 4.44
N VAL A 38 13.43 -3.18 3.33
CA VAL A 38 12.30 -2.45 2.72
C VAL A 38 11.12 -3.36 2.41
N TRP A 39 11.37 -4.61 2.01
CA TRP A 39 10.33 -5.59 1.76
C TRP A 39 9.52 -5.97 3.01
N LEU A 40 10.05 -5.77 4.22
CA LEU A 40 9.30 -5.96 5.47
C LEU A 40 8.23 -4.89 5.69
N SER A 41 8.27 -3.76 4.98
CA SER A 41 7.20 -2.78 5.03
C SER A 41 5.87 -3.36 4.53
N ILE A 42 5.89 -4.31 3.58
CA ILE A 42 4.68 -4.93 3.01
C ILE A 42 3.89 -5.71 4.07
N PRO A 43 4.45 -6.74 4.75
CA PRO A 43 3.72 -7.45 5.79
C PRO A 43 3.35 -6.55 6.97
N LEU A 44 4.17 -5.54 7.29
CA LEU A 44 3.83 -4.55 8.32
C LEU A 44 2.59 -3.74 7.94
N THR A 45 2.51 -3.26 6.70
CA THR A 45 1.32 -2.56 6.18
C THR A 45 0.08 -3.45 6.24
N VAL A 46 0.19 -4.71 5.83
CA VAL A 46 -0.93 -5.67 5.91
C VAL A 46 -1.41 -5.83 7.36
N LEU A 47 -0.51 -5.96 8.33
CA LEU A 47 -0.87 -6.08 9.74
C LEU A 47 -1.60 -4.84 10.24
N VAL A 48 -1.08 -3.65 9.97
CA VAL A 48 -1.71 -2.39 10.41
C VAL A 48 -3.07 -2.21 9.75
N GLU A 49 -3.18 -2.49 8.46
CA GLU A 49 -4.42 -2.34 7.71
C GLU A 49 -5.50 -3.32 8.17
N LEU A 50 -5.11 -4.56 8.50
CA LEU A 50 -6.00 -5.56 9.09
C LEU A 50 -6.49 -5.13 10.48
N LEU A 51 -5.61 -4.57 11.32
CA LEU A 51 -5.97 -4.08 12.66
C LEU A 51 -6.92 -2.89 12.58
N VAL A 52 -6.63 -1.91 11.72
CA VAL A 52 -7.42 -0.68 11.58
C VAL A 52 -8.79 -0.98 10.94
N ASN A 53 -8.82 -1.83 9.91
CA ASN A 53 -10.03 -2.13 9.15
C ASN A 53 -10.69 -3.45 9.57
N TRP A 54 -10.39 -3.96 10.76
CA TRP A 54 -10.87 -5.25 11.25
C TRP A 54 -12.37 -5.46 11.00
N ARG A 55 -13.18 -4.45 11.36
CA ARG A 55 -14.63 -4.47 11.17
C ARG A 55 -15.04 -4.61 9.69
N ASN A 56 -14.36 -3.92 8.77
CA ASN A 56 -14.66 -3.95 7.33
C ASN A 56 -14.24 -5.29 6.68
N PHE A 57 -13.23 -5.96 7.24
CA PHE A 57 -12.81 -7.30 6.82
C PHE A 57 -13.76 -8.39 7.32
N THR A 58 -14.34 -8.23 8.51
CA THR A 58 -15.34 -9.17 9.05
C THR A 58 -16.74 -8.95 8.47
N TYR A 59 -17.04 -7.74 7.98
CA TYR A 59 -18.34 -7.41 7.42
C TYR A 59 -18.51 -7.92 5.98
N TYR A 60 -19.55 -8.74 5.74
CA TYR A 60 -19.71 -9.52 4.51
C TYR A 60 -19.79 -8.66 3.23
N GLU A 61 -20.61 -7.60 3.24
CA GLU A 61 -20.83 -6.79 2.03
C GLU A 61 -19.58 -6.00 1.62
N SER A 62 -18.78 -5.55 2.59
CA SER A 62 -17.56 -4.78 2.33
C SER A 62 -16.32 -5.65 2.15
N ARG A 63 -16.31 -6.91 2.63
CA ARG A 63 -15.11 -7.75 2.68
C ARG A 63 -14.45 -7.90 1.32
N GLY A 64 -15.25 -8.19 0.28
CA GLY A 64 -14.73 -8.38 -1.08
C GLY A 64 -14.02 -7.14 -1.60
N LEU A 65 -14.65 -5.97 -1.42
CA LEU A 65 -14.10 -4.70 -1.87
C LEU A 65 -12.87 -4.29 -1.05
N MET A 66 -12.89 -4.51 0.27
CA MET A 66 -11.77 -4.22 1.17
C MET A 66 -10.52 -5.03 0.79
N ILE A 67 -10.66 -6.32 0.52
CA ILE A 67 -9.56 -7.19 0.08
C ILE A 67 -9.01 -6.69 -1.26
N LEU A 68 -9.89 -6.38 -2.21
CA LEU A 68 -9.50 -5.96 -3.56
C LEU A 68 -8.71 -4.65 -3.53
N VAL A 69 -9.18 -3.68 -2.74
CA VAL A 69 -8.51 -2.40 -2.52
C VAL A 69 -7.17 -2.57 -1.79
N THR A 70 -7.11 -3.44 -0.78
CA THR A 70 -5.85 -3.76 -0.07
C THR A 70 -4.83 -4.38 -1.02
N LEU A 71 -5.23 -5.34 -1.86
CA LEU A 71 -4.34 -5.96 -2.85
C LEU A 71 -3.81 -4.94 -3.86
N PHE A 72 -4.65 -4.03 -4.32
CA PHE A 72 -4.24 -2.93 -5.20
C PHE A 72 -3.23 -2.00 -4.52
N GLN A 73 -3.46 -1.67 -3.25
CA GLN A 73 -2.53 -0.89 -2.43
C GLN A 73 -1.15 -1.56 -2.33
N LEU A 74 -1.12 -2.87 -2.05
CA LEU A 74 0.14 -3.64 -1.95
C LEU A 74 0.88 -3.69 -3.30
N ALA A 75 0.16 -3.79 -4.42
CA ALA A 75 0.75 -3.73 -5.75
C ALA A 75 1.43 -2.38 -6.01
N ILE A 76 0.76 -1.27 -5.69
CA ILE A 76 1.35 0.08 -5.79
C ILE A 76 2.58 0.20 -4.90
N MET A 77 2.46 -0.25 -3.65
CA MET A 77 3.56 -0.22 -2.70
C MET A 77 4.78 -1.00 -3.18
N ALA A 78 4.59 -2.19 -3.77
CA ALA A 78 5.67 -2.96 -4.39
C ALA A 78 6.34 -2.19 -5.56
N VAL A 79 5.56 -1.54 -6.41
CA VAL A 79 6.08 -0.67 -7.48
C VAL A 79 6.90 0.48 -6.91
N VAL A 80 6.41 1.15 -5.86
CA VAL A 80 7.12 2.23 -5.16
C VAL A 80 8.46 1.73 -4.61
N ILE A 81 8.48 0.55 -3.98
CA ILE A 81 9.71 -0.07 -3.45
C ILE A 81 10.71 -0.35 -4.57
N ILE A 82 10.26 -0.91 -5.70
CA ILE A 82 11.12 -1.19 -6.86
C ILE A 82 11.70 0.11 -7.43
N LEU A 83 10.88 1.16 -7.57
CA LEU A 83 11.32 2.47 -8.03
C LEU A 83 12.34 3.10 -7.08
N LEU A 84 12.09 3.09 -5.77
CA LEU A 84 13.02 3.56 -4.75
C LEU A 84 14.36 2.82 -4.84
N ARG A 85 14.33 1.49 -4.96
CA ARG A 85 15.55 0.69 -5.08
C ARG A 85 16.31 0.99 -6.38
N SER A 86 15.61 1.14 -7.50
CA SER A 86 16.18 1.43 -8.81
C SER A 86 16.81 2.82 -8.88
N ALA A 87 16.08 3.86 -8.45
CA ALA A 87 16.54 5.25 -8.47
C ALA A 87 17.83 5.47 -7.66
N PHE A 88 17.95 4.80 -6.51
CA PHE A 88 19.13 4.91 -5.65
C PHE A 88 20.26 3.92 -5.99
N THR A 89 20.01 2.91 -6.81
CA THR A 89 21.07 2.04 -7.35
C THR A 89 21.87 2.76 -8.44
N LYS A 90 21.24 3.65 -9.20
CA LYS A 90 21.92 4.46 -10.23
C LYS A 90 22.84 5.56 -9.69
N LYS A 91 22.76 5.92 -8.40
CA LYS A 91 23.58 7.00 -7.80
C LYS A 91 25.01 6.60 -7.43
N LYS A 92 25.47 5.43 -7.89
CA LYS A 92 26.83 4.92 -7.65
C LYS A 92 27.61 4.87 -8.97
N THR A 93 27.75 6.03 -9.61
CA THR A 93 28.68 6.25 -10.73
C THR A 93 29.37 7.59 -10.53
#